data_AF-A0A373W6Q9-F1
#
_entry.id   AF-A0A373W6Q9-F1
#
_cell.length_a   1.000
_cell.length_b   1.000
_cell.length_c   1.000
_cell.angle_alpha   90.00
_cell.angle_beta   90.00
_cell.angle_gamma   90.00
#
_symmetry.space_group_name_H-M   'P 1'
#
loop_
_entity.id
_entity.type
_entity.pdbx_description
1 polymer ?
#
loop_
_entity_poly.entity_id
_entity_poly.type
_entity_poly.pdbx_seq_one_letter_code
_entity_poly.pdbx_strand_id
1 'polypeptide(L)'
;MEIEYGKFLFIPSVKNKQMDELDLEKYNKLMIVAHPDDELIWGGAHLLEDDYLVVCITRGYDKTRKKEFENVINATGDKGLILLYPDKIAGQRSDWGRWKKDIEKDIETIINYKNWDEIVTHNEKGEYGHIHHIMTHNIVDEACDKTETDAKIMYFGEYYKKINLPETGLEKIDESLLKQKDEISKLYSSQKKTIDKLHHMFPYENWTERE
;
A
#
# COMPACT_ATOMS: atom_id res chain seq x y z
N MET A 1 6.73 -24.11 -14.45
CA MET A 1 7.45 -23.49 -13.32
C MET A 1 8.51 -22.50 -13.81
N GLU A 2 9.47 -22.90 -14.64
CA GLU A 2 10.56 -22.01 -15.10
C GLU A 2 10.08 -20.75 -15.87
N ILE A 3 9.04 -20.85 -16.69
CA ILE A 3 8.54 -19.73 -17.50
C ILE A 3 7.92 -18.61 -16.64
N GLU A 4 7.27 -18.93 -15.52
CA GLU A 4 6.72 -17.90 -14.62
C GLU A 4 7.80 -17.27 -13.73
N TYR A 5 8.76 -18.06 -13.25
CA TYR A 5 9.94 -17.52 -12.56
C TYR A 5 10.76 -16.59 -13.47
N GLY A 6 10.79 -16.88 -14.78
CA GLY A 6 11.45 -16.06 -15.81
C GLY A 6 11.08 -14.58 -15.78
N LYS A 7 9.81 -14.27 -15.49
CA LYS A 7 9.29 -12.89 -15.43
C LYS A 7 9.85 -12.08 -14.25
N PHE A 8 10.37 -12.77 -13.23
CA PHE A 8 10.89 -12.17 -12.00
C PHE A 8 12.41 -12.32 -11.88
N LEU A 9 13.09 -12.80 -12.93
CA LEU A 9 14.55 -12.94 -12.91
C LEU A 9 15.25 -11.58 -12.85
N PHE A 10 14.67 -10.57 -13.52
CA PHE A 10 15.20 -9.21 -13.61
C PHE A 10 14.07 -8.22 -13.38
N ILE A 11 13.97 -7.71 -12.16
CA ILE A 11 13.08 -6.59 -11.83
C ILE A 11 13.94 -5.32 -11.86
N PRO A 12 13.59 -4.32 -12.68
CA PRO A 12 14.31 -3.06 -12.69
C PRO A 12 14.11 -2.34 -11.37
N SER A 13 15.22 -1.97 -10.72
CA SER A 13 15.20 -1.12 -9.52
C SER A 13 14.59 0.25 -9.82
N VAL A 14 13.97 0.83 -8.81
CA VAL A 14 13.47 2.20 -8.81
C VAL A 14 14.64 3.16 -8.97
N LYS A 15 14.40 4.25 -9.72
CA LYS A 15 15.41 5.29 -9.99
C LYS A 15 14.80 6.66 -9.77
N ASN A 16 15.60 7.62 -9.30
CA ASN A 16 15.15 9.01 -9.14
C ASN A 16 14.53 9.58 -10.42
N LYS A 17 15.08 9.26 -11.60
CA LYS A 17 14.49 9.69 -12.88
C LYS A 17 13.02 9.25 -13.04
N GLN A 18 12.67 8.04 -12.61
CA GLN A 18 11.29 7.56 -12.65
C GLN A 18 10.40 8.31 -11.67
N MET A 19 10.95 8.72 -10.52
CA MET A 19 10.26 9.53 -9.53
C MET A 19 10.06 10.97 -10.03
N ASP A 20 11.06 11.54 -10.70
CA ASP A 20 11.00 12.88 -11.32
C ASP A 20 9.87 12.98 -12.35
N GLU A 21 9.60 11.90 -13.07
CA GLU A 21 8.53 11.81 -14.07
C GLU A 21 7.11 11.80 -13.46
N LEU A 22 6.97 11.58 -12.15
CA LEU A 22 5.67 11.57 -11.46
C LEU A 22 5.12 12.96 -11.11
N ASP A 23 5.97 14.00 -11.17
CA ASP A 23 5.62 15.39 -10.80
C ASP A 23 5.06 15.48 -9.37
N LEU A 24 5.96 15.34 -8.39
CA LEU A 24 5.67 15.17 -6.96
C LEU A 24 5.79 16.47 -6.15
N GLU A 25 5.74 17.65 -6.80
CA GLU A 25 6.00 18.93 -6.12
C GLU A 25 5.01 19.18 -4.96
N LYS A 26 3.72 18.89 -5.17
CA LYS A 26 2.67 19.04 -4.13
C LYS A 26 2.41 17.79 -3.28
N TYR A 27 3.02 16.66 -3.62
CA TYR A 27 2.80 15.39 -2.93
C TYR A 27 3.91 15.18 -1.90
N ASN A 28 3.59 15.44 -0.63
CA ASN A 28 4.55 15.38 0.48
C ASN A 28 4.31 14.21 1.43
N LYS A 29 3.27 13.41 1.20
CA LYS A 29 3.00 12.19 1.97
C LYS A 29 3.25 10.95 1.12
N LEU A 30 3.74 9.89 1.75
CA LEU A 30 4.09 8.63 1.09
C LEU A 30 3.31 7.48 1.74
N MET A 31 2.58 6.72 0.93
CA MET A 31 1.88 5.51 1.36
C MET A 31 2.51 4.30 0.68
N ILE A 32 2.98 3.31 1.43
CA ILE A 32 3.61 2.10 0.89
C ILE A 32 2.75 0.87 1.25
N VAL A 33 2.29 0.14 0.23
CA VAL A 33 1.40 -1.02 0.39
C VAL A 33 1.89 -2.26 -0.34
N ALA A 34 1.44 -3.43 0.12
CA ALA A 34 1.84 -4.71 -0.44
C ALA A 34 1.16 -5.00 -1.79
N HIS A 35 -0.17 -4.89 -1.86
CA HIS A 35 -0.98 -5.20 -3.04
C HIS A 35 -1.79 -3.99 -3.49
N PRO A 36 -2.16 -3.91 -4.78
CA PRO A 36 -3.22 -2.99 -5.19
C PRO A 36 -4.47 -3.35 -4.43
N ASP A 37 -5.28 -2.39 -4.00
CA ASP A 37 -6.46 -2.48 -3.13
C ASP A 37 -6.21 -2.16 -1.66
N ASP A 38 -5.01 -2.44 -1.15
CA ASP A 38 -4.67 -2.15 0.24
C ASP A 38 -4.75 -0.65 0.55
N GLU A 39 -4.30 0.20 -0.38
CA GLU A 39 -4.29 1.66 -0.22
C GLU A 39 -5.69 2.22 0.03
N LEU A 40 -6.68 1.70 -0.70
CA LEU A 40 -8.06 2.13 -0.55
C LEU A 40 -8.74 1.48 0.66
N ILE A 41 -8.48 0.20 0.92
CA ILE A 41 -9.13 -0.52 2.03
C ILE A 41 -8.76 0.12 3.37
N TRP A 42 -7.47 0.42 3.58
CA TRP A 42 -6.93 0.86 4.86
C TRP A 42 -6.67 2.36 4.97
N GLY A 43 -6.65 3.08 3.85
CA GLY A 43 -6.33 4.50 3.80
C GLY A 43 -7.18 5.34 2.86
N GLY A 44 -8.30 4.81 2.38
CA GLY A 44 -9.13 5.46 1.37
C GLY A 44 -9.70 6.81 1.78
N ALA A 45 -9.97 7.06 3.06
CA ALA A 45 -10.39 8.39 3.51
C ALA A 45 -9.22 9.37 3.47
N HIS A 46 -8.03 8.95 3.93
CA HIS A 46 -6.82 9.77 3.86
C HIS A 46 -6.44 10.13 2.41
N LEU A 47 -6.57 9.18 1.45
CA LEU A 47 -6.36 9.46 0.02
C LEU A 47 -7.37 10.48 -0.56
N LEU A 48 -8.56 10.60 0.03
CA LEU A 48 -9.57 11.57 -0.43
C LEU A 48 -9.36 12.97 0.16
N GLU A 49 -8.67 13.08 1.29
CA GLU A 49 -8.48 14.32 2.03
C GLU A 49 -7.11 14.97 1.80
N ASP A 50 -6.11 14.18 1.43
CA ASP A 50 -4.71 14.59 1.33
C ASP A 50 -4.06 14.14 0.00
N ASP A 51 -2.87 14.68 -0.30
CA ASP A 51 -2.10 14.37 -1.49
C ASP A 51 -0.96 13.37 -1.20
N TYR A 52 -1.11 12.11 -1.61
CA TYR A 52 -0.12 11.05 -1.44
C TYR A 52 0.61 10.67 -2.75
N LEU A 53 1.87 10.27 -2.62
CA LEU A 53 2.44 9.25 -3.49
C LEU A 53 2.12 7.87 -2.88
N VAL A 54 1.40 7.04 -3.62
CA VAL A 54 1.14 5.65 -3.24
C VAL A 54 2.07 4.72 -4.00
N VAL A 55 2.86 3.94 -3.26
CA VAL A 55 3.76 2.91 -3.78
C VAL A 55 3.20 1.54 -3.46
N CYS A 56 2.90 0.76 -4.50
CA CYS A 56 2.48 -0.63 -4.35
C CYS A 56 3.63 -1.58 -4.74
N ILE A 57 4.07 -2.45 -3.83
CA ILE A 57 5.25 -3.29 -4.01
C ILE A 57 5.05 -4.37 -5.10
N THR A 58 3.84 -4.86 -5.30
CA THR A 58 3.62 -6.03 -6.15
C THR A 58 2.66 -5.78 -7.30
N ARG A 59 2.55 -6.80 -8.18
CA ARG A 59 1.51 -6.90 -9.21
C ARG A 59 1.59 -5.86 -10.33
N GLY A 60 2.65 -5.06 -10.46
CA GLY A 60 2.82 -4.15 -11.61
C GLY A 60 2.90 -4.86 -12.97
N TYR A 61 3.21 -6.16 -12.98
CA TYR A 61 3.21 -7.01 -14.19
C TYR A 61 1.81 -7.50 -14.58
N ASP A 62 0.84 -7.44 -13.66
CA ASP A 62 -0.53 -7.87 -13.85
C ASP A 62 -1.33 -6.69 -14.42
N LYS A 63 -1.60 -6.73 -15.73
CA LYS A 63 -2.26 -5.63 -16.45
C LYS A 63 -3.60 -5.23 -15.85
N THR A 64 -4.37 -6.19 -15.32
CA THR A 64 -5.68 -5.92 -14.73
C THR A 64 -5.50 -5.22 -13.39
N ARG A 65 -4.72 -5.83 -12.48
CA ARG A 65 -4.50 -5.27 -11.13
C ARG A 65 -3.83 -3.90 -11.19
N LYS A 66 -2.85 -3.73 -12.07
CA LYS A 66 -2.20 -2.43 -12.32
C LYS A 66 -3.19 -1.38 -12.82
N LYS A 67 -4.06 -1.73 -13.78
CA LYS A 67 -5.03 -0.77 -14.30
C LYS A 67 -6.06 -0.35 -13.26
N GLU A 68 -6.49 -1.28 -12.41
CA GLU A 68 -7.41 -0.97 -11.30
C GLU A 68 -6.75 -0.05 -10.27
N PHE A 69 -5.49 -0.32 -9.90
CA PHE A 69 -4.68 0.58 -9.07
C PHE A 69 -4.62 1.99 -9.63
N GLU A 70 -4.17 2.13 -10.87
CA GLU A 70 -4.06 3.43 -11.54
C GLU A 70 -5.42 4.16 -11.59
N ASN A 71 -6.52 3.45 -11.77
CA ASN A 71 -7.84 4.06 -11.79
C ASN A 71 -8.25 4.60 -10.40
N VAL A 72 -7.91 3.90 -9.32
CA VAL A 72 -8.18 4.37 -7.95
C VAL A 72 -7.32 5.58 -7.61
N ILE A 73 -6.01 5.51 -7.87
CA ILE A 73 -5.08 6.64 -7.68
C ILE A 73 -5.57 7.90 -8.42
N ASN A 74 -6.02 7.74 -9.67
CA ASN A 74 -6.58 8.87 -10.43
C ASN A 74 -7.92 9.37 -9.86
N ALA A 75 -8.74 8.49 -9.28
CA ALA A 75 -10.04 8.85 -8.72
C ALA A 75 -9.92 9.60 -7.39
N THR A 76 -8.86 9.36 -6.63
CA THR A 76 -8.55 10.06 -5.37
C THR A 76 -7.71 11.32 -5.59
N GLY A 77 -7.05 11.45 -6.76
CA GLY A 77 -6.23 12.64 -7.09
C GLY A 77 -4.75 12.50 -6.74
N ASP A 78 -4.33 11.28 -6.39
CA ASP A 78 -3.00 10.92 -5.95
C ASP A 78 -2.03 10.62 -7.08
N LYS A 79 -0.78 10.34 -6.71
CA LYS A 79 0.23 9.76 -7.59
C LYS A 79 0.49 8.31 -7.22
N GLY A 80 0.83 7.50 -8.21
CA GLY A 80 0.94 6.05 -8.05
C GLY A 80 2.20 5.49 -8.68
N LEU A 81 2.89 4.64 -7.94
CA LEU A 81 4.01 3.83 -8.41
C LEU A 81 3.75 2.36 -8.05
N ILE A 82 3.52 1.51 -9.06
CA ILE A 82 3.34 0.07 -8.86
C ILE A 82 4.56 -0.71 -9.34
N LEU A 83 5.20 -1.44 -8.44
CA LEU A 83 6.42 -2.20 -8.66
C LEU A 83 6.11 -3.61 -9.16
N LEU A 84 7.15 -4.28 -9.66
CA LEU A 84 7.00 -5.56 -10.40
C LEU A 84 7.22 -6.79 -9.52
N TYR A 85 7.37 -6.64 -8.21
CA TYR A 85 7.67 -7.78 -7.33
C TYR A 85 6.53 -8.80 -7.30
N PRO A 86 6.86 -10.10 -7.17
CA PRO A 86 5.86 -11.15 -7.22
C PRO A 86 5.00 -11.16 -5.97
N ASP A 87 3.68 -11.17 -6.14
CA ASP A 87 2.76 -11.61 -5.09
C ASP A 87 2.66 -13.14 -5.10
N LYS A 88 2.55 -13.73 -6.29
CA LYS A 88 2.53 -15.19 -6.45
C LYS A 88 3.43 -15.66 -7.56
N ILE A 89 4.00 -16.85 -7.38
CA ILE A 89 4.79 -17.56 -8.37
C ILE A 89 4.26 -19.00 -8.46
N ALA A 90 3.87 -19.44 -9.66
CA ALA A 90 3.24 -20.75 -9.86
C ALA A 90 2.04 -20.98 -8.93
N GLY A 91 1.24 -19.92 -8.70
CA GLY A 91 0.05 -19.94 -7.84
C GLY A 91 0.34 -19.92 -6.33
N GLN A 92 1.60 -20.07 -5.91
CA GLN A 92 2.01 -20.00 -4.51
C GLN A 92 2.40 -18.59 -4.14
N ARG A 93 2.10 -18.18 -2.91
CA ARG A 93 2.50 -16.86 -2.39
C ARG A 93 4.03 -16.79 -2.34
N SER A 94 4.58 -15.69 -2.84
CA SER A 94 5.99 -15.39 -2.71
C SER A 94 6.36 -15.20 -1.22
N ASP A 95 7.55 -15.59 -0.82
CA ASP A 95 8.12 -15.26 0.49
C ASP A 95 9.09 -14.06 0.39
N TRP A 96 9.19 -13.46 -0.80
CA TRP A 96 10.17 -12.46 -1.23
C TRP A 96 11.64 -12.80 -0.92
N GLY A 97 11.99 -14.04 -0.54
CA GLY A 97 13.33 -14.36 -0.08
C GLY A 97 14.42 -14.03 -1.11
N ARG A 98 14.14 -14.25 -2.40
CA ARG A 98 15.03 -13.90 -3.51
C ARG A 98 15.16 -12.39 -3.73
N TRP A 99 14.08 -11.64 -3.53
CA TRP A 99 13.98 -10.22 -3.90
C TRP A 99 14.09 -9.27 -2.70
N LYS A 100 14.19 -9.80 -1.47
CA LYS A 100 14.14 -9.00 -0.25
C LYS A 100 15.08 -7.79 -0.29
N LYS A 101 16.35 -8.00 -0.67
CA LYS A 101 17.34 -6.93 -0.79
C LYS A 101 17.03 -5.90 -1.88
N ASP A 102 16.41 -6.34 -2.97
CA ASP A 102 16.03 -5.43 -4.06
C ASP A 102 14.82 -4.57 -3.63
N ILE A 103 13.85 -5.18 -2.94
CA ILE A 103 12.70 -4.46 -2.36
C ILE A 103 13.19 -3.44 -1.33
N GLU A 104 14.02 -3.86 -0.36
CA GLU A 104 14.61 -2.97 0.65
C GLU A 104 15.28 -1.75 0.00
N LYS A 105 16.12 -1.98 -1.01
CA LYS A 105 16.82 -0.91 -1.72
C LYS A 105 15.87 0.02 -2.47
N ASP A 106 14.84 -0.51 -3.11
CA ASP A 106 13.85 0.31 -3.82
C ASP A 106 13.05 1.18 -2.83
N ILE A 107 12.65 0.62 -1.68
CA ILE A 107 11.97 1.36 -0.62
C ILE A 107 12.88 2.44 -0.03
N GLU A 108 14.13 2.13 0.30
CA GLU A 108 15.12 3.12 0.76
C GLU A 108 15.35 4.23 -0.28
N THR A 109 15.34 3.90 -1.57
CA THR A 109 15.47 4.89 -2.66
C THR A 109 14.26 5.84 -2.70
N ILE A 110 13.05 5.31 -2.51
CA ILE A 110 11.81 6.09 -2.51
C ILE A 110 11.74 6.99 -1.27
N ILE A 111 12.08 6.46 -0.09
CA ILE A 111 12.09 7.25 1.15
C ILE A 111 13.10 8.40 1.05
N ASN A 112 14.31 8.14 0.53
CA ASN A 112 15.34 9.17 0.34
C ASN A 112 15.11 10.12 -0.86
N TYR A 113 14.06 9.89 -1.67
CA TYR A 113 13.87 10.68 -2.88
C TYR A 113 13.63 12.17 -2.59
N LYS A 114 12.88 12.45 -1.53
CA LYS A 114 12.66 13.80 -0.99
C LYS A 114 12.31 13.71 0.51
N ASN A 115 12.26 14.85 1.17
CA ASN A 115 11.76 14.92 2.54
C ASN A 115 10.24 14.80 2.52
N TRP A 116 9.75 13.68 3.02
CA TRP A 116 8.32 13.42 3.21
C TRP A 116 7.87 14.00 4.55
N ASP A 117 6.67 14.57 4.58
CA ASP A 117 6.04 15.02 5.83
C ASP A 117 5.52 13.81 6.62
N GLU A 118 5.03 12.79 5.92
CA GLU A 118 4.45 11.57 6.49
C GLU A 118 4.77 10.35 5.62
N ILE A 119 5.07 9.22 6.26
CA ILE A 119 5.20 7.90 5.63
C ILE A 119 4.23 6.96 6.34
N VAL A 120 3.32 6.34 5.58
CA VAL A 120 2.36 5.36 6.09
C VAL A 120 2.52 4.00 5.42
N THR A 121 2.36 2.94 6.21
CA THR A 121 2.42 1.54 5.75
C THR A 121 1.51 0.63 6.60
N HIS A 122 1.50 -0.66 6.30
CA HIS A 122 0.83 -1.69 7.10
C HIS A 122 1.28 -1.70 8.57
N ASN A 123 0.45 -2.18 9.50
CA ASN A 123 0.89 -2.39 10.89
C ASN A 123 1.62 -3.72 11.08
N GLU A 124 2.22 -3.89 12.27
CA GLU A 124 2.99 -5.07 12.67
C GLU A 124 2.23 -6.40 12.55
N LYS A 125 0.90 -6.38 12.68
CA LYS A 125 0.03 -7.56 12.58
C LYS A 125 -0.35 -7.89 11.14
N GLY A 126 -0.04 -7.02 10.16
CA GLY A 126 -0.36 -7.20 8.75
C GLY A 126 -1.86 -7.28 8.49
N GLU A 127 -2.58 -6.43 9.23
CA GLU A 127 -4.01 -6.24 9.34
C GLU A 127 -4.71 -7.52 9.74
N TYR A 128 -5.12 -8.36 8.79
CA TYR A 128 -5.78 -9.62 9.09
C TYR A 128 -4.78 -10.80 9.13
N GLY A 129 -3.51 -10.53 9.46
CA GLY A 129 -2.43 -11.52 9.52
C GLY A 129 -1.83 -11.85 8.15
N HIS A 130 -1.90 -10.94 7.19
CA HIS A 130 -1.41 -11.20 5.83
C HIS A 130 0.12 -11.11 5.76
N ILE A 131 0.81 -12.19 5.40
CA ILE A 131 2.30 -12.22 5.47
C ILE A 131 2.98 -11.10 4.66
N HIS A 132 2.52 -10.75 3.46
CA HIS A 132 3.12 -9.64 2.72
C HIS A 132 2.89 -8.27 3.38
N HIS A 133 1.84 -8.10 4.17
CA HIS A 133 1.61 -6.84 4.90
C HIS A 133 2.63 -6.74 6.04
N ILE A 134 2.81 -7.84 6.80
CA ILE A 134 3.85 -7.95 7.84
C ILE A 134 5.25 -7.70 7.25
N MET A 135 5.54 -8.30 6.09
CA MET A 135 6.82 -8.09 5.42
C MET A 135 7.00 -6.63 4.96
N THR A 136 5.95 -6.01 4.44
CA THR A 136 5.97 -4.61 4.02
C THR A 136 6.16 -3.68 5.20
N HIS A 137 5.45 -3.91 6.31
CA HIS A 137 5.65 -3.21 7.57
C HIS A 137 7.12 -3.27 7.99
N ASN A 138 7.68 -4.47 8.13
CA ASN A 138 9.07 -4.65 8.58
C ASN A 138 10.09 -3.96 7.64
N ILE A 139 9.90 -4.08 6.32
CA ILE A 139 10.82 -3.45 5.34
C ILE A 139 10.76 -1.94 5.43
N VAL A 140 9.56 -1.35 5.51
CA VAL A 140 9.38 0.10 5.56
C VAL A 140 9.85 0.66 6.90
N ASP A 141 9.50 0.02 8.01
CA ASP A 141 9.94 0.40 9.36
C ASP A 141 11.47 0.42 9.46
N GLU A 142 12.13 -0.65 9.02
CA GLU A 142 13.59 -0.74 8.99
C GLU A 142 14.22 0.28 8.02
N ALA A 143 13.57 0.57 6.89
CA ALA A 143 14.05 1.58 5.95
C ALA A 143 13.94 3.00 6.52
N CYS A 144 12.87 3.32 7.26
CA CYS A 144 12.75 4.60 7.96
C CYS A 144 13.92 4.83 8.94
N ASP A 145 14.30 3.80 9.71
CA ASP A 145 15.46 3.87 10.61
C ASP A 145 16.78 4.06 9.85
N LYS A 146 17.00 3.27 8.80
CA LYS A 146 18.25 3.33 8.00
C LYS A 146 18.45 4.63 7.26
N THR A 147 17.36 5.24 6.82
CA THR A 147 17.39 6.50 6.06
C THR A 147 17.40 7.72 6.97
N GLU A 148 17.22 7.54 8.28
CA GLU A 148 17.15 8.62 9.27
C GLU A 148 16.14 9.70 8.83
N THR A 149 14.99 9.27 8.30
CA THR A 149 13.96 10.18 7.79
C THR A 149 13.32 10.98 8.93
N ASP A 150 13.12 12.28 8.73
CA ASP A 150 12.40 13.17 9.65
C ASP A 150 10.88 13.07 9.51
N ALA A 151 10.38 12.23 8.60
CA ALA A 151 8.95 12.08 8.34
C ALA A 151 8.20 11.52 9.56
N LYS A 152 6.94 11.95 9.72
CA LYS A 152 6.03 11.29 10.66
C LYS A 152 5.73 9.87 10.15
N ILE A 153 5.95 8.85 10.97
CA ILE A 153 5.71 7.46 10.57
C ILE A 153 4.37 6.99 11.13
N MET A 154 3.49 6.54 10.26
CA MET A 154 2.15 6.07 10.58
C MET A 154 1.96 4.62 10.14
N TYR A 155 1.12 3.88 10.87
CA TYR A 155 0.68 2.54 10.51
C TYR A 155 -0.83 2.50 10.35
N PHE A 156 -1.29 1.70 9.39
CA PHE A 156 -2.71 1.38 9.24
C PHE A 156 -3.31 0.82 10.53
N GLY A 157 -4.58 1.13 10.77
CA GLY A 157 -5.30 0.66 11.96
C GLY A 157 -5.41 -0.87 12.04
N GLU A 158 -5.68 -1.37 13.24
CA GLU A 158 -5.82 -2.80 13.48
C GLU A 158 -7.07 -3.39 12.81
N TYR A 159 -6.98 -4.65 12.39
CA TYR A 159 -8.13 -5.41 11.92
C TYR A 159 -8.95 -5.97 13.07
N TYR A 160 -10.27 -5.86 12.95
CA TYR A 160 -11.22 -6.52 13.84
C TYR A 160 -12.23 -7.33 13.04
N LYS A 161 -12.53 -8.54 13.52
CA LYS A 161 -13.67 -9.30 12.98
C LYS A 161 -14.95 -8.50 13.22
N LYS A 162 -15.88 -8.55 12.27
CA LYS A 162 -17.19 -7.86 12.36
C LYS A 162 -17.93 -8.03 13.70
N ILE A 163 -17.85 -9.20 14.32
CA ILE A 163 -18.50 -9.49 15.60
C ILE A 163 -17.87 -8.75 16.79
N ASN A 164 -16.59 -8.38 16.70
CA ASN A 164 -15.85 -7.70 17.77
C ASN A 164 -15.93 -6.17 17.66
N LEU A 165 -16.25 -5.63 16.47
CA LEU A 165 -16.27 -4.17 16.23
C LEU A 165 -17.10 -3.36 17.25
N PRO A 166 -18.30 -3.79 17.70
CA PRO A 166 -19.06 -3.03 18.69
C PRO A 166 -18.33 -2.80 20.02
N GLU A 167 -17.38 -3.68 20.38
CA GLU A 167 -16.64 -3.61 21.65
C GLU A 167 -15.36 -2.77 21.54
N THR A 168 -14.93 -2.43 20.32
CA THR A 168 -13.65 -1.72 20.09
C THR A 168 -13.70 -0.23 20.41
N GLY A 169 -14.88 0.39 20.32
CA GLY A 169 -15.03 1.84 20.48
C GLY A 169 -14.35 2.69 19.39
N LEU A 170 -13.90 2.08 18.28
CA LEU A 170 -13.22 2.79 17.20
C LEU A 170 -14.09 3.88 16.60
N GLU A 171 -13.46 5.01 16.30
CA GLU A 171 -14.10 6.10 15.58
C GLU A 171 -14.26 5.72 14.11
N LYS A 172 -15.39 6.15 13.54
CA LYS A 172 -15.65 5.99 12.12
C LYS A 172 -15.21 7.25 11.38
N ILE A 173 -14.72 7.07 10.17
CA ILE A 173 -14.56 8.16 9.21
C ILE A 173 -15.92 8.82 8.92
N ASP A 174 -15.89 10.03 8.37
CA ASP A 174 -17.08 10.77 7.96
C ASP A 174 -17.95 9.96 6.96
N GLU A 175 -19.27 10.05 7.09
CA GLU A 175 -20.21 9.29 6.25
C GLU A 175 -20.09 9.64 4.77
N SER A 176 -19.76 10.89 4.44
CA SER A 176 -19.56 11.33 3.05
C SER A 176 -18.28 10.75 2.45
N LEU A 177 -17.20 10.66 3.23
CA LEU A 177 -15.95 10.00 2.82
C LEU A 177 -16.17 8.49 2.65
N LEU A 178 -16.85 7.84 3.59
CA LEU A 178 -17.19 6.42 3.48
C LEU A 178 -17.99 6.13 2.20
N LYS A 179 -18.96 6.98 1.87
CA LYS A 179 -19.74 6.84 0.62
C LYS A 179 -18.87 7.00 -0.62
N GLN A 180 -17.95 7.96 -0.63
CA GLN A 180 -17.02 8.16 -1.75
C GLN A 180 -16.07 6.96 -1.91
N LYS A 181 -15.48 6.51 -0.80
CA LYS A 181 -14.65 5.31 -0.73
C LYS A 181 -15.38 4.07 -1.23
N ASP A 182 -16.64 3.87 -0.84
CA ASP A 182 -17.49 2.78 -1.32
C ASP A 182 -17.68 2.81 -2.85
N GLU A 183 -17.95 3.99 -3.43
CA GLU A 183 -18.09 4.12 -4.88
C GLU A 183 -16.77 3.85 -5.62
N ILE A 184 -15.65 4.39 -5.12
CA ILE A 184 -14.31 4.18 -5.71
C ILE A 184 -13.90 2.71 -5.62
N SER A 185 -14.28 1.99 -4.55
CA SER A 185 -13.94 0.57 -4.38
C SER A 185 -14.43 -0.33 -5.50
N LYS A 186 -15.47 0.10 -6.23
CA LYS A 186 -16.00 -0.63 -7.40
C LYS A 186 -15.02 -0.66 -8.57
N LEU A 187 -14.02 0.21 -8.60
CA LEU A 187 -12.94 0.21 -9.59
C LEU A 187 -12.02 -1.03 -9.45
N TYR A 188 -11.98 -1.65 -8.27
CA TYR A 188 -11.33 -2.95 -8.04
C TYR A 188 -12.24 -4.13 -8.38
N SER A 189 -12.76 -4.15 -9.60
CA SER A 189 -13.71 -5.16 -10.08
C SER A 189 -13.20 -6.60 -9.94
N SER A 190 -11.91 -6.83 -10.20
CA SER A 190 -11.27 -8.14 -10.09
C SER A 190 -11.14 -8.62 -8.64
N GLN A 191 -11.22 -7.70 -7.67
CA GLN A 191 -11.08 -7.95 -6.24
C GLN A 191 -12.37 -7.77 -5.46
N LYS A 192 -13.52 -7.77 -6.14
CA LYS A 192 -14.82 -7.65 -5.48
C LYS A 192 -14.96 -8.57 -4.25
N LYS A 193 -14.48 -9.81 -4.33
CA LYS A 193 -14.52 -10.76 -3.20
C LYS A 193 -13.69 -10.31 -2.00
N THR A 194 -12.51 -9.74 -2.24
CA THR A 194 -11.62 -9.21 -1.20
C THR A 194 -12.25 -7.99 -0.56
N ILE A 195 -12.72 -7.05 -1.39
CA ILE A 195 -13.44 -5.85 -0.95
C ILE A 195 -14.67 -6.23 -0.11
N ASP A 196 -15.57 -7.08 -0.62
CA ASP A 196 -16.76 -7.53 0.12
C ASP A 196 -16.41 -8.16 1.48
N LYS A 197 -15.32 -8.96 1.52
CA LYS A 197 -14.86 -9.63 2.74
C LYS A 197 -14.39 -8.62 3.79
N LEU A 198 -13.67 -7.58 3.37
CA LEU A 198 -13.06 -6.58 4.25
C LEU A 198 -13.93 -5.32 4.43
N HIS A 199 -15.06 -5.23 3.74
CA HIS A 199 -15.95 -4.06 3.74
C HIS A 199 -16.38 -3.60 5.14
N HIS A 200 -16.51 -4.54 6.09
CA HIS A 200 -16.82 -4.20 7.48
C HIS A 200 -15.76 -3.32 8.18
N MET A 201 -14.53 -3.27 7.67
CA MET A 201 -13.46 -2.40 8.15
C MET A 201 -13.40 -1.05 7.43
N PHE A 202 -14.12 -0.85 6.31
CA PHE A 202 -14.05 0.40 5.54
C PHE A 202 -14.30 1.67 6.36
N PRO A 203 -15.22 1.69 7.33
CA PRO A 203 -15.44 2.87 8.15
C PRO A 203 -14.29 3.20 9.11
N TYR A 204 -13.29 2.32 9.29
CA TYR A 204 -12.34 2.39 10.38
C TYR A 204 -10.91 2.54 9.87
N GLU A 205 -10.42 3.78 9.80
CA GLU A 205 -9.04 4.13 9.44
C GLU A 205 -8.33 4.74 10.65
N ASN A 206 -8.35 4.02 11.77
CA ASN A 206 -7.80 4.49 13.04
C ASN A 206 -6.29 4.23 13.03
N TRP A 207 -5.56 4.99 12.21
CA TRP A 207 -4.10 4.87 12.07
C TRP A 207 -3.39 5.20 13.38
N THR A 208 -2.24 4.57 13.58
CA THR A 208 -1.40 4.77 14.78
C THR A 208 -0.05 5.32 14.37
N GLU A 209 0.47 6.25 15.16
CA GLU A 209 1.85 6.74 14.98
C GLU A 209 2.85 5.72 15.51
N ARG A 210 4.01 5.61 14.86
CA ARG A 210 5.13 4.80 15.35
C ARG A 210 5.61 5.36 16.69
N GLU A 211 5.77 4.47 17.68
CA GLU A 211 6.26 4.81 19.02
C GLU A 211 7.77 5.10 19.07
#